data_AF-A0A1B3N8I1-F1
#
_entry.id   AF-A0A1B3N8I1-F1
#
_cell.length_a   1.000
_cell.length_b   1.000
_cell.length_c   1.000
_cell.angle_alpha   90.00
_cell.angle_beta   90.00
_cell.angle_gamma   90.00
#
_symmetry.space_group_name_H-M   'P 1'
#
loop_
_entity.id
_entity.type
_entity.pdbx_description
1 polymer ?
#
loop_
_entity_poly.entity_id
_entity_poly.type
_entity_poly.pdbx_seq_one_letter_code
_entity_poly.pdbx_strand_id
1 'polypeptide(L)'
;MGRLTAANTVDHVQAISDGGAPFPGHDGLASYCTACHSRKTARGAEAGAVRTRKTMRGCSVDGVPFDPAHDWFIAGTSLRADERKPTGDQNFDLVSEDTKYG
;
A
#
# COMPACT_ATOMS: atom_id res chain seq x y z
N MET A 1 8.77 -5.49 -16.13
CA MET A 1 9.47 -6.72 -15.72
C MET A 1 10.29 -6.47 -14.47
N GLY A 2 10.12 -7.32 -13.45
CA GLY A 2 10.96 -7.30 -12.24
C GLY A 2 12.19 -8.18 -12.43
N ARG A 3 13.32 -7.78 -11.81
CA ARG A 3 14.54 -8.60 -11.73
C ARG A 3 14.72 -9.07 -10.30
N LEU A 4 14.92 -10.37 -10.10
CA LEU A 4 15.26 -10.91 -8.79
C LEU A 4 16.59 -10.32 -8.31
N THR A 5 16.56 -9.71 -7.13
CA THR A 5 17.70 -8.99 -6.53
C THR A 5 17.68 -9.24 -5.02
N ALA A 6 18.86 -9.40 -4.41
CA ALA A 6 18.96 -9.55 -2.97
C ALA A 6 18.39 -8.34 -2.23
N ALA A 7 17.67 -8.59 -1.15
CA ALA A 7 17.24 -7.56 -0.24
C ALA A 7 18.40 -7.09 0.64
N ASN A 8 18.46 -5.79 0.90
CA ASN A 8 19.47 -5.16 1.76
C ASN A 8 18.88 -4.10 2.69
N THR A 9 17.55 -3.97 2.71
CA THR A 9 16.83 -3.05 3.59
C THR A 9 15.58 -3.75 4.08
N VAL A 10 15.38 -3.73 5.39
CA VAL A 10 14.12 -4.16 6.02
C VAL A 10 13.34 -2.90 6.36
N ASP A 11 12.06 -2.89 6.03
CA ASP A 11 11.20 -1.73 6.18
C ASP A 11 9.78 -2.17 6.57
N HIS A 12 9.03 -1.28 7.22
CA HIS A 12 7.68 -1.58 7.69
C HIS A 12 6.74 -1.86 6.51
N VAL A 13 5.87 -2.87 6.65
CA VAL A 13 4.78 -3.12 5.69
C VAL A 13 3.81 -1.93 5.70
N GLN A 14 3.39 -1.51 6.89
CA GLN A 14 2.61 -0.30 7.13
C GLN A 14 3.52 0.79 7.70
N ALA A 15 3.65 1.92 7.00
CA ALA A 15 4.52 3.00 7.45
C ALA A 15 4.07 3.55 8.82
N ILE A 16 5.03 3.90 9.68
CA ILE A 16 4.73 4.49 11.00
C ILE A 16 3.93 5.79 10.86
N SER A 17 4.27 6.61 9.85
CA SER A 17 3.56 7.86 9.53
C SER A 17 2.10 7.66 9.16
N ASP A 18 1.72 6.43 8.80
CA ASP A 18 0.38 6.02 8.39
C ASP A 18 -0.23 5.02 9.39
N GLY A 19 0.14 5.15 10.67
CA GLY A 19 -0.43 4.37 11.78
C GLY A 19 0.23 3.02 12.04
N GLY A 20 1.35 2.71 11.37
CA GLY A 20 2.12 1.49 11.64
C GLY A 20 2.73 1.47 13.04
N ALA A 21 2.79 0.28 13.66
CA ALA A 21 3.46 0.11 14.93
C ALA A 21 4.96 0.44 14.80
N PRO A 22 5.58 1.20 15.72
CA PRO A 22 7.00 1.52 15.65
C PRO A 22 7.92 0.29 15.69
N PHE A 23 7.51 -0.72 16.47
CA PHE A 23 8.25 -1.97 16.69
C PHE A 23 7.32 -3.17 16.47
N PRO A 24 6.95 -3.47 15.21
CA PRO A 24 6.10 -4.61 14.92
C PRO A 24 6.87 -5.92 15.06
N GLY A 25 6.14 -7.04 15.11
CA GLY A 25 6.73 -8.35 14.86
C GLY A 25 7.29 -8.47 13.43
N HIS A 26 7.92 -9.60 13.12
CA HIS A 26 8.48 -9.85 11.79
C HIS A 26 7.43 -9.86 10.68
N ASP A 27 6.17 -10.14 11.02
CA ASP A 27 5.00 -10.09 10.14
C ASP A 27 4.66 -8.66 9.68
N GLY A 28 5.05 -7.65 10.45
CA GLY A 28 4.90 -6.24 10.09
C GLY A 28 6.11 -5.65 9.35
N LEU A 29 7.11 -6.47 9.02
CA LEU A 29 8.34 -6.06 8.32
C LEU A 29 8.46 -6.78 6.98
N ALA A 30 9.03 -6.08 5.99
CA ALA A 30 9.29 -6.64 4.67
C ALA A 30 10.72 -6.34 4.21
N SER A 31 11.31 -7.30 3.52
CA SER A 31 12.67 -7.21 2.98
C SER A 31 12.64 -6.68 1.54
N TYR A 32 13.34 -5.59 1.30
CA TYR A 32 13.43 -4.93 0.00
C TYR A 32 14.87 -4.80 -0.49
N CYS A 33 15.04 -4.82 -1.81
CA CYS A 33 16.23 -4.27 -2.44
C CYS A 33 16.13 -2.74 -2.48
N THR A 34 17.27 -2.06 -2.64
CA THR A 34 17.34 -0.59 -2.67
C THR A 34 16.34 0.05 -3.64
N ALA A 35 16.18 -0.50 -4.85
CA ALA A 35 15.26 0.06 -5.84
C ALA A 35 13.78 -0.07 -5.43
N CYS A 36 13.41 -1.18 -4.79
CA CYS A 36 12.06 -1.38 -4.28
C CYS A 36 11.79 -0.48 -3.07
N HIS A 37 12.76 -0.36 -2.16
CA HIS A 37 12.68 0.54 -1.01
C HIS A 37 12.52 2.00 -1.46
N SER A 38 13.37 2.50 -2.36
CA SER A 38 13.23 3.87 -2.90
C SER A 38 11.90 4.11 -3.59
N ARG A 39 11.33 3.10 -4.26
CA ARG A 39 10.01 3.19 -4.89
C ARG A 39 8.89 3.26 -3.85
N LYS A 40 8.99 2.51 -2.75
CA LYS A 40 8.06 2.60 -1.61
C LYS A 40 8.13 4.00 -1.00
N THR A 41 9.33 4.48 -0.66
CA THR A 41 9.51 5.81 -0.06
C THR A 41 8.99 6.94 -0.94
N ALA A 42 9.24 6.89 -2.26
CA ALA A 42 8.84 7.98 -3.15
C ALA A 42 7.34 8.06 -3.45
N ARG A 43 6.56 7.01 -3.12
CA ARG A 43 5.14 6.88 -3.53
C ARG A 43 4.19 6.47 -2.41
N GLY A 44 4.69 5.83 -1.36
CA GLY A 44 3.91 5.39 -0.21
C GLY A 44 3.50 6.57 0.65
N ALA A 45 2.73 6.27 1.71
CA ALA A 45 2.24 7.28 2.64
C ALA A 45 3.39 8.08 3.31
N GLU A 46 4.57 7.48 3.42
CA GLU A 46 5.79 8.11 3.95
C GLU A 46 6.42 9.17 3.04
N ALA A 47 6.00 9.29 1.78
CA ALA A 47 6.60 10.21 0.81
C ALA A 47 6.38 11.70 1.15
N GLY A 48 5.34 12.01 1.95
CA GLY A 48 4.98 13.37 2.33
C GLY A 48 4.92 14.35 1.14
N ALA A 49 5.55 15.51 1.29
CA ALA A 49 5.61 16.55 0.25
C ALA A 49 6.50 16.17 -0.95
N VAL A 50 7.39 15.18 -0.80
CA VAL A 50 8.36 14.74 -1.82
C VAL A 50 7.83 13.52 -2.59
N ARG A 51 6.50 13.41 -2.73
CA ARG A 51 5.89 12.36 -3.54
C ARG A 51 6.21 12.55 -5.02
N THR A 52 6.65 11.49 -5.68
CA THR A 52 6.80 11.54 -7.13
C THR A 52 5.45 11.35 -7.83
N ARG A 53 5.12 12.25 -8.77
CA ARG A 53 3.97 12.09 -9.67
C ARG A 53 4.30 11.31 -10.94
N LYS A 54 5.55 10.89 -11.12
CA LYS A 54 5.97 10.14 -12.31
C LYS A 54 5.14 8.86 -12.42
N THR A 55 4.67 8.54 -13.61
CA THR A 55 3.98 7.27 -13.88
C THR A 55 4.93 6.09 -13.64
N MET A 56 4.38 4.96 -13.20
CA MET A 56 5.18 3.74 -13.10
C MET A 56 5.40 3.20 -14.50
N ARG A 57 6.62 2.76 -14.82
CA ARG A 57 6.90 2.12 -16.11
C ARG A 57 5.96 0.93 -16.29
N GLY A 58 5.27 0.89 -17.43
CA GLY A 58 4.24 -0.12 -17.71
C GLY A 58 2.82 0.30 -17.35
N CYS A 59 2.62 1.50 -16.81
CA CYS A 59 1.30 2.07 -16.52
C CYS A 59 1.11 3.44 -17.21
N SER A 60 -0.14 3.76 -17.57
CA SER A 60 -0.58 5.02 -18.14
C SER A 60 -0.47 6.19 -17.15
N VAL A 61 -0.79 7.40 -17.63
CA VAL A 61 -0.91 8.62 -16.81
C VAL A 61 -1.95 8.52 -15.70
N ASP A 62 -2.91 7.61 -15.84
CA ASP A 62 -3.93 7.33 -14.83
C ASP A 62 -3.50 6.20 -13.89
N GLY A 63 -2.32 5.59 -14.12
CA GLY A 63 -1.82 4.50 -13.29
C GLY A 63 -2.43 3.14 -13.60
N VAL A 64 -3.10 2.99 -14.74
CA VAL A 64 -3.63 1.71 -15.26
C VAL A 64 -2.54 1.01 -16.07
N PRO A 65 -2.39 -0.33 -16.07
CA PRO A 65 -1.45 -1.02 -16.95
C PRO A 65 -1.63 -0.62 -18.43
N PHE A 66 -0.54 -0.53 -19.18
CA PHE A 66 -0.64 -0.40 -20.64
C PHE A 66 -1.07 -1.70 -21.32
N ASP A 67 -0.84 -2.84 -20.64
CA ASP A 67 -1.29 -4.16 -21.10
C ASP A 67 -2.79 -4.33 -20.79
N PRO A 68 -3.66 -4.39 -21.81
CA PRO A 68 -5.09 -4.58 -21.62
C PRO A 68 -5.47 -5.95 -21.05
N ALA A 69 -4.59 -6.94 -21.19
CA ALA A 69 -4.80 -8.30 -20.67
C ALA A 69 -4.31 -8.45 -19.22
N HIS A 70 -3.77 -7.39 -18.61
CA HIS A 70 -3.32 -7.46 -17.23
C HIS A 70 -4.54 -7.62 -16.29
N ASP A 71 -4.43 -8.52 -15.30
CA ASP A 71 -5.54 -8.89 -14.39
C ASP A 71 -6.25 -7.72 -13.66
N TRP A 72 -5.65 -6.54 -13.59
CA TRP A 72 -6.24 -5.33 -12.99
C TRP A 72 -6.33 -4.16 -13.98
N PHE A 73 -6.30 -4.43 -15.29
CA PHE A 73 -6.66 -3.48 -16.33
C PHE A 73 -8.17 -3.18 -16.22
N ILE A 74 -8.53 -2.26 -15.32
CA ILE A 74 -9.89 -1.74 -15.20
C ILE A 74 -9.86 -0.33 -15.79
N ALA A 75 -10.48 -0.16 -16.96
CA ALA A 75 -10.69 1.13 -17.58
C ALA A 75 -11.44 2.05 -16.60
N GLY A 76 -10.74 3.05 -16.04
CA GLY A 76 -11.27 4.01 -15.07
C GLY A 76 -10.86 3.81 -13.61
N THR A 77 -10.14 2.72 -13.25
CA THR A 77 -9.60 2.57 -11.89
C THR A 77 -8.17 3.06 -11.85
N SER A 78 -8.00 4.37 -11.72
CA SER A 78 -6.68 4.95 -11.47
C SER A 78 -6.22 4.59 -10.06
N LEU A 79 -4.97 4.14 -9.87
CA LEU A 79 -4.31 4.08 -8.55
C LEU A 79 -4.03 5.47 -7.96
N ARG A 80 -4.68 6.53 -8.48
CA ARG A 80 -4.66 7.86 -7.87
C ARG A 80 -5.35 7.71 -6.51
N ALA A 81 -4.55 7.79 -5.45
CA ALA A 81 -4.98 7.82 -4.06
C ALA A 81 -5.77 9.10 -3.68
N ASP A 82 -6.48 9.72 -4.62
CA ASP A 82 -7.09 11.05 -4.46
C ASP A 82 -8.62 11.03 -4.50
N GLU A 83 -9.26 9.88 -4.28
CA GLU A 83 -10.65 9.88 -3.85
C GLU A 83 -10.76 9.29 -2.45
N ARG A 84 -10.66 10.20 -1.46
CA ARG A 84 -11.21 9.98 -0.13
C ARG A 84 -12.72 9.80 -0.33
N LYS A 85 -13.17 8.59 -0.65
CA LYS A 85 -14.60 8.24 -0.55
C LYS A 85 -15.01 8.54 0.90
N PRO A 86 -16.19 9.15 1.14
CA PRO A 86 -16.70 9.24 2.50
C PRO A 86 -16.69 7.82 3.05
N THR A 87 -16.10 7.65 4.23
CA THR A 87 -16.14 6.39 4.97
C THR A 87 -17.62 6.03 5.12
N GLY A 88 -18.11 5.13 4.27
CA GLY A 88 -19.42 4.52 4.47
C GLY A 88 -19.39 3.88 5.85
N ASP A 89 -20.48 4.05 6.59
CA ASP A 89 -20.61 3.69 7.99
C ASP A 89 -20.05 2.28 8.23
N GLN A 90 -18.88 2.23 8.88
CA GLN A 90 -18.32 0.99 9.37
C GLN A 90 -19.21 0.59 10.54
N ASN A 91 -20.06 -0.41 10.35
CA ASN A 91 -20.79 -1.05 11.44
C ASN A 91 -19.74 -1.63 12.40
N PHE A 92 -19.46 -0.90 13.48
CA PHE A 92 -18.80 -1.45 14.65
C PHE A 92 -19.85 -2.29 15.36
N ASP A 93 -20.04 -3.54 14.93
CA ASP A 93 -20.65 -4.52 15.82
C ASP A 93 -19.65 -4.77 16.95
N LEU A 94 -19.89 -4.04 18.04
CA LEU A 94 -19.25 -4.18 19.33
C LEU A 94 -19.37 -5.64 19.75
N VAL A 95 -18.23 -6.27 20.09
CA VAL A 95 -18.21 -7.53 20.82
C VAL A 95 -19.08 -7.34 22.06
N SER A 96 -20.25 -7.99 22.10
CA SER A 96 -21.01 -8.14 23.34
C SER A 96 -20.39 -9.27 24.14
N GLU A 97 -19.58 -8.93 25.14
CA GLU A 97 -19.32 -9.80 26.27
C GLU A 97 -20.67 -10.10 26.93
N ASP A 98 -21.18 -11.31 26.79
CA ASP A 98 -22.04 -11.97 27.79
C ASP A 98 -22.34 -13.40 27.33
N THR A 99 -21.48 -14.35 27.73
CA THR A 99 -21.90 -15.75 27.82
C THR A 99 -21.83 -16.17 29.27
N LYS A 100 -22.95 -15.97 29.98
CA LYS A 100 -23.23 -16.63 31.26
C LYS A 100 -24.26 -17.75 31.03
N TYR A 101 -23.79 -18.97 31.31
CA TYR A 101 -24.44 -20.19 31.79
C TYR A 101 -25.88 -20.57 31.38
N GLY A 102 -25.98 -21.79 30.85
CA GLY A 102 -27.09 -22.73 31.02
C GLY A 102 -26.53 -24.15 31.06
#